data_AF-A0A7C7SNC4-F1
#
_entry.id   AF-A0A7C7SNC4-F1
#
_cell.length_a   1.000
_cell.length_b   1.000
_cell.length_c   1.000
_cell.angle_alpha   90.00
_cell.angle_beta   90.00
_cell.angle_gamma   90.00
#
_symmetry.space_group_name_H-M   'P 1'
#
loop_
_entity.id
_entity.type
_entity.pdbx_description
1 polymer ?
#
loop_
_entity_poly.entity_id
_entity_poly.type
_entity_poly.pdbx_seq_one_letter_code
_entity_poly.pdbx_strand_id
1 'polypeptide(L)'
;MAVIRDVIPQLELFQPGSADDALALLSEHGSDAWVFAGGLDTLDWFKDRVKRPKVVVDIGGIDSLREIRATADGIEIGAMARLIDVVNHADIKAQYPALAFAAKSAASPQIRNVGTIGGNIGQDTRCWYYRDGWTCYRAGGNICYASPPTAMNREHCILGASRCVAVNPSDTAPVLVALEAEMV
;
A
#
# COMPACT_ATOMS: atom_id res chain seq x y z
N MET A 1 5.64 -29.25 19.10
CA MET A 1 5.96 -27.92 18.55
C MET A 1 5.43 -27.87 17.14
N ALA A 2 4.50 -26.97 16.81
CA ALA A 2 3.98 -26.88 15.45
C ALA A 2 5.17 -26.55 14.52
N VAL A 3 5.44 -27.40 13.53
CA VAL A 3 6.41 -27.09 12.49
C VAL A 3 5.78 -25.99 11.64
N ILE A 4 6.14 -24.75 11.93
CA ILE A 4 5.73 -23.59 11.15
C ILE A 4 6.42 -23.74 9.78
N ARG A 5 5.66 -24.13 8.76
CA ARG A 5 6.09 -24.16 7.36
C ARG A 5 5.92 -22.79 6.70
N ASP A 6 6.01 -21.72 7.48
CA ASP A 6 6.02 -20.38 6.90
C ASP A 6 7.39 -20.13 6.29
N VAL A 7 7.38 -19.56 5.10
CA VAL A 7 8.53 -19.42 4.21
C VAL A 7 9.11 -18.01 4.22
N ILE A 8 8.57 -17.14 5.08
CA ILE A 8 9.07 -15.79 5.34
C ILE A 8 10.45 -15.88 6.01
N PRO A 9 11.50 -15.23 5.46
CA PRO A 9 12.81 -15.16 6.10
C PRO A 9 12.75 -14.55 7.50
N GLN A 10 13.75 -14.84 8.32
CA GLN A 10 13.89 -14.18 9.62
C GLN A 10 14.00 -12.67 9.43
N LEU A 11 13.22 -11.93 10.19
CA LEU A 11 13.19 -10.48 10.24
C LEU A 11 13.03 -10.02 11.68
N GLU A 12 13.46 -8.80 11.97
CA GLU A 12 13.21 -8.10 13.23
C GLU A 12 11.95 -7.25 13.11
N LEU A 13 11.11 -7.25 14.14
CA LEU A 13 9.86 -6.51 14.18
C LEU A 13 9.92 -5.43 15.27
N PHE A 14 9.71 -4.19 14.88
CA PHE A 14 9.52 -3.06 15.79
C PHE A 14 8.08 -2.58 15.75
N GLN A 15 7.53 -2.26 16.93
CA GLN A 15 6.17 -1.75 17.11
C GLN A 15 6.21 -0.43 17.90
N PRO A 16 6.66 0.67 17.28
CA PRO A 16 6.75 1.97 17.94
C PRO A 16 5.39 2.48 18.41
N GLY A 17 5.38 3.24 19.51
CA GLY A 17 4.18 3.87 20.06
C GLY A 17 3.87 5.24 19.47
N SER A 18 4.78 5.81 18.68
CA SER A 18 4.65 7.15 18.09
C SER A 18 5.19 7.21 16.66
N ALA A 19 4.74 8.21 15.90
CA ALA A 19 5.24 8.45 14.55
C ALA A 19 6.73 8.84 14.55
N ASP A 20 7.17 9.63 15.54
CA ASP A 20 8.57 10.04 15.66
C ASP A 20 9.50 8.83 15.90
N ASP A 21 9.10 7.90 16.78
CA ASP A 21 9.86 6.67 17.00
C ASP A 21 9.89 5.78 15.75
N ALA A 22 8.77 5.71 15.01
CA ALA A 22 8.72 4.98 13.75
C ALA A 22 9.68 5.58 12.71
N LEU A 23 9.70 6.91 12.57
CA LEU A 23 10.61 7.61 11.68
C LEU A 23 12.07 7.43 12.09
N ALA A 24 12.37 7.45 13.39
CA ALA A 24 13.71 7.18 13.90
C ALA A 24 14.20 5.76 13.52
N LEU A 25 13.36 4.74 13.73
CA LEU A 25 13.66 3.36 13.34
C LEU A 25 13.85 3.21 11.83
N LEU A 26 12.98 3.83 11.03
CA LEU A 26 13.10 3.83 9.57
C LEU A 26 14.38 4.52 9.09
N SER A 27 14.79 5.61 9.74
CA SER A 27 16.05 6.28 9.44
C SER A 27 17.26 5.46 9.85
N GLU A 28 17.20 4.76 10.99
CA GLU A 28 18.29 3.90 11.49
C GLU A 28 18.55 2.72 10.56
N HIS A 29 17.48 2.05 10.12
CA HIS A 29 17.58 0.83 9.32
C HIS A 29 17.56 1.07 7.81
N GLY A 30 17.20 2.28 7.36
CA GLY A 30 17.26 2.71 5.97
C GLY A 30 16.54 1.75 5.01
N SER A 31 17.23 1.34 3.93
CA SER A 31 16.67 0.47 2.90
C SER A 31 16.40 -0.96 3.35
N ASP A 32 16.92 -1.39 4.51
CA ASP A 32 16.63 -2.70 5.09
C ASP A 32 15.29 -2.74 5.84
N ALA A 33 14.71 -1.57 6.10
CA ALA A 33 13.44 -1.39 6.82
C ALA A 33 12.23 -1.43 5.88
N TRP A 34 11.15 -2.05 6.35
CA TRP A 34 9.86 -2.08 5.67
C TRP A 34 8.76 -1.54 6.57
N VAL A 35 8.02 -0.54 6.11
CA VAL A 35 6.84 0.00 6.82
C VAL A 35 5.68 -0.99 6.71
N PHE A 36 5.13 -1.40 7.84
CA PHE A 36 4.03 -2.34 7.92
C PHE A 36 2.79 -1.70 8.52
N ALA A 37 1.64 -1.96 7.89
CA ALA A 37 0.33 -1.46 8.29
C ALA A 37 -0.67 -2.61 8.38
N GLY A 38 -1.71 -2.64 7.54
CA GLY A 38 -2.66 -3.77 7.50
C GLY A 38 -2.04 -5.08 7.00
N GLY A 39 -0.94 -5.02 6.23
CA GLY A 39 -0.19 -6.19 5.78
C GLY A 39 -0.74 -6.92 4.55
N LEU A 40 -1.84 -6.46 3.93
CA LEU A 40 -2.51 -7.18 2.85
C LEU A 40 -1.73 -7.23 1.54
N ASP A 41 -0.92 -6.21 1.23
CA ASP A 41 0.03 -6.27 0.10
C ASP A 41 1.42 -6.75 0.56
N THR A 42 1.84 -6.32 1.75
CA THR A 42 3.16 -6.63 2.30
C THR A 42 3.39 -8.12 2.55
N LEU A 43 2.44 -8.81 3.18
CA LEU A 43 2.61 -10.22 3.51
C LEU A 43 2.58 -11.12 2.28
N ASP A 44 1.90 -10.68 1.22
CA ASP A 44 1.93 -11.32 -0.09
C ASP A 44 3.38 -11.33 -0.63
N TRP A 45 4.02 -10.16 -0.64
CA TRP A 45 5.42 -10.01 -1.05
C TRP A 45 6.42 -10.83 -0.23
N PHE A 46 6.19 -10.94 1.09
CA PHE A 46 7.08 -11.69 1.97
C PHE A 46 6.95 -13.20 1.75
N LYS A 47 5.73 -13.69 1.55
CA LYS A 47 5.45 -15.12 1.30
C LYS A 47 5.95 -15.57 -0.08
N ASP A 48 5.83 -14.70 -1.08
CA ASP A 48 6.36 -14.95 -2.43
C ASP A 48 7.90 -14.78 -2.51
N ARG A 49 8.54 -14.35 -1.42
CA ARG A 49 10.00 -14.16 -1.28
C ARG A 49 10.62 -13.17 -2.27
N VAL A 50 9.82 -12.32 -2.90
CA VAL A 50 10.31 -11.27 -3.81
C VAL A 50 10.88 -10.10 -3.01
N LYS A 51 10.22 -9.73 -1.90
CA LYS A 51 10.75 -8.74 -0.95
C LYS A 51 11.21 -9.47 0.31
N ARG A 52 12.43 -9.15 0.76
CA ARG A 52 13.09 -9.80 1.91
C ARG A 52 13.67 -8.75 2.85
N PRO A 53 12.81 -7.96 3.52
CA PRO A 53 13.30 -6.98 4.47
C PRO A 53 13.95 -7.69 5.66
N LYS A 54 14.96 -7.03 6.25
CA LYS A 54 15.56 -7.51 7.49
C LYS A 54 14.82 -6.96 8.70
N VAL A 55 14.22 -5.78 8.53
CA VAL A 55 13.51 -5.06 9.59
C VAL A 55 12.11 -4.70 9.10
N VAL A 56 11.12 -4.88 9.97
CA VAL A 56 9.75 -4.45 9.76
C VAL A 56 9.36 -3.48 10.88
N VAL A 57 8.90 -2.29 10.51
CA VAL A 57 8.38 -1.28 11.43
C VAL A 57 6.85 -1.26 11.29
N ASP A 58 6.16 -1.90 12.22
CA ASP A 58 4.70 -1.98 12.26
C ASP A 58 4.13 -0.74 12.96
N ILE A 59 3.54 0.14 12.15
CA ILE A 59 2.89 1.38 12.60
C ILE A 59 1.43 1.14 13.07
N GLY A 60 1.02 -0.13 13.17
CA GLY A 60 -0.26 -0.59 13.71
C GLY A 60 -0.58 -0.08 15.11
N GLY A 61 0.43 0.14 15.95
CA GLY A 61 0.25 0.60 17.33
C GLY A 61 0.04 2.11 17.50
N ILE A 62 0.20 2.90 16.44
CA ILE A 62 0.22 4.37 16.55
C ILE A 62 -1.19 4.93 16.33
N ASP A 63 -1.89 5.21 17.43
CA ASP A 63 -3.31 5.63 17.38
C ASP A 63 -3.52 6.97 16.68
N SER A 64 -2.58 7.91 16.78
CA SER A 64 -2.66 9.21 16.10
C SER A 64 -2.70 9.10 14.58
N LEU A 65 -2.23 7.98 14.00
CA LEU A 65 -2.29 7.73 12.56
C LEU A 65 -3.64 7.16 12.11
N ARG A 66 -4.59 6.89 13.02
CA ARG A 66 -5.89 6.27 12.69
C ARG A 66 -7.02 7.27 12.50
N GLU A 67 -6.83 8.50 12.97
CA GLU A 67 -7.91 9.48 13.08
C GLU A 67 -8.43 9.91 11.71
N ILE A 68 -9.74 10.11 11.62
CA ILE A 68 -10.38 10.83 10.53
C ILE A 68 -11.03 12.05 11.17
N ARG A 69 -10.60 13.26 10.79
CA ARG A 69 -11.06 14.50 11.42
C ARG A 69 -11.33 15.59 10.41
N ALA A 70 -12.36 16.40 10.67
CA ALA A 70 -12.57 17.64 9.94
C ALA A 70 -11.47 18.65 10.28
N THR A 71 -11.06 19.41 9.28
CA THR A 71 -10.16 20.56 9.42
C THR A 71 -10.91 21.84 9.01
N ALA A 72 -10.24 23.00 9.09
CA ALA A 72 -10.85 24.25 8.64
C ALA A 72 -11.22 24.23 7.15
N ASP A 73 -10.42 23.52 6.34
CA ASP A 73 -10.49 23.55 4.88
C ASP A 73 -10.89 22.21 4.25
N GLY A 74 -11.18 21.17 5.07
CA GLY A 74 -11.60 19.87 4.55
C GLY A 74 -11.57 18.75 5.59
N ILE A 75 -10.96 17.62 5.21
CA ILE A 75 -10.84 16.44 6.08
C ILE A 75 -9.42 15.89 6.02
N GLU A 76 -8.89 15.52 7.18
CA GLU A 76 -7.63 14.80 7.31
C GLU A 76 -7.92 13.34 7.64
N ILE A 77 -7.25 12.43 6.94
CA ILE A 77 -7.42 10.98 7.08
C ILE A 77 -6.06 10.38 7.42
N GLY A 78 -5.92 9.89 8.64
CA GLY A 78 -4.70 9.25 9.09
C GLY A 78 -4.36 8.01 8.24
N ALA A 79 -3.07 7.80 7.97
CA ALA A 79 -2.59 6.73 7.09
C ALA A 79 -3.01 5.31 7.55
N MET A 80 -3.29 5.14 8.85
CA MET A 80 -3.75 3.91 9.49
C MET A 80 -5.28 3.80 9.63
N ALA A 81 -6.04 4.81 9.18
CA ALA A 81 -7.49 4.70 9.05
C ALA A 81 -7.82 3.52 8.14
N ARG A 82 -8.72 2.63 8.58
CA ARG A 82 -9.07 1.44 7.79
C ARG A 82 -9.98 1.87 6.64
N LEU A 83 -9.91 1.13 5.53
CA LEU A 83 -10.78 1.40 4.39
C LEU A 83 -12.26 1.30 4.79
N ILE A 84 -12.62 0.38 5.69
CA ILE A 84 -14.00 0.29 6.20
C ILE A 84 -14.44 1.53 6.99
N ASP A 85 -13.52 2.18 7.70
CA ASP A 85 -13.81 3.40 8.45
C ASP A 85 -14.05 4.55 7.48
N VAL A 86 -13.21 4.68 6.44
CA VAL A 86 -13.39 5.64 5.34
C VAL A 86 -14.73 5.44 4.63
N VAL A 87 -15.13 4.19 4.36
CA VAL A 87 -16.41 3.86 3.72
C VAL A 87 -17.60 4.30 4.56
N ASN A 88 -17.51 4.21 5.89
CA ASN A 88 -18.61 4.44 6.80
C ASN A 88 -18.61 5.85 7.43
N HIS A 89 -17.53 6.62 7.28
CA HIS A 89 -17.40 7.94 7.88
C HIS A 89 -18.46 8.91 7.35
N ALA A 90 -19.24 9.52 8.25
CA ALA A 90 -20.38 10.35 7.90
C ALA A 90 -19.97 11.54 7.01
N ASP A 91 -18.92 12.26 7.40
CA ASP A 91 -18.46 13.43 6.66
C ASP A 91 -17.87 13.07 5.29
N ILE A 92 -17.18 11.94 5.17
CA ILE A 92 -16.64 11.47 3.88
C ILE A 92 -17.80 11.12 2.96
N LYS A 93 -18.83 10.43 3.46
CA LYS A 93 -20.01 10.11 2.65
C LYS A 93 -20.78 11.35 2.22
N ALA A 94 -20.85 12.37 3.06
CA ALA A 94 -21.59 13.60 2.77
C ALA A 94 -20.83 14.52 1.81
N GLN A 95 -19.53 14.71 2.03
CA GLN A 95 -18.72 15.73 1.37
C GLN A 95 -17.82 15.17 0.27
N TYR A 96 -17.37 13.92 0.41
CA TYR A 96 -16.44 13.23 -0.50
C TYR A 96 -16.97 11.85 -0.95
N PRO A 97 -18.21 11.75 -1.46
CA PRO A 97 -18.86 10.46 -1.72
C PRO A 97 -18.10 9.58 -2.72
N ALA A 98 -17.34 10.18 -3.64
CA ALA A 98 -16.46 9.46 -4.56
C ALA A 98 -15.37 8.67 -3.83
N LEU A 99 -14.80 9.22 -2.75
CA LEU A 99 -13.77 8.56 -1.95
C LEU A 99 -14.36 7.38 -1.17
N ALA A 100 -15.53 7.56 -0.56
CA ALA A 100 -16.24 6.47 0.11
C ALA A 100 -16.58 5.33 -0.88
N PHE A 101 -17.00 5.68 -2.10
CA PHE A 101 -17.27 4.70 -3.16
C PHE A 101 -16.01 3.94 -3.57
N ALA A 102 -14.91 4.64 -3.84
CA ALA A 102 -13.63 4.02 -4.21
C ALA A 102 -13.10 3.08 -3.11
N ALA A 103 -13.11 3.54 -1.86
CA ALA A 103 -12.70 2.72 -0.72
C ALA A 103 -13.58 1.46 -0.56
N LYS A 104 -14.87 1.54 -0.90
CA LYS A 104 -15.80 0.40 -0.87
C LYS A 104 -15.52 -0.60 -2.00
N SER A 105 -15.08 -0.12 -3.16
CA SER A 105 -14.75 -0.94 -4.33
C SER A 105 -13.44 -1.72 -4.15
N ALA A 106 -12.55 -1.24 -3.28
CA ALA A 106 -11.26 -1.88 -3.02
C ALA A 106 -11.41 -3.28 -2.42
N ALA A 107 -11.03 -4.31 -3.19
CA ALA A 107 -10.90 -5.70 -2.75
C ALA A 107 -12.18 -6.29 -2.08
N SER A 108 -12.02 -7.09 -1.02
CA SER A 108 -13.10 -7.74 -0.29
C SER A 108 -13.39 -7.06 1.06
N PRO A 109 -14.57 -7.30 1.69
CA PRO A 109 -14.86 -6.78 3.03
C PRO A 109 -13.80 -7.14 4.08
N GLN A 110 -13.26 -8.36 4.04
CA GLN A 110 -12.24 -8.83 4.96
C GLN A 110 -10.94 -8.03 4.82
N ILE A 111 -10.53 -7.76 3.57
CA ILE A 111 -9.37 -6.92 3.28
C ILE A 111 -9.63 -5.48 3.76
N ARG A 112 -10.82 -4.91 3.50
CA ARG A 112 -11.15 -3.54 3.92
C ARG A 112 -11.23 -3.36 5.43
N ASN A 113 -11.55 -4.41 6.17
CA ASN A 113 -11.63 -4.37 7.63
C ASN A 113 -10.27 -4.19 8.32
N VAL A 114 -9.16 -4.46 7.61
CA VAL A 114 -7.80 -4.39 8.18
C VAL A 114 -6.87 -3.53 7.32
N GLY A 115 -7.11 -3.45 6.02
CA GLY A 115 -6.37 -2.61 5.09
C GLY A 115 -6.60 -1.13 5.39
N THR A 116 -5.52 -0.36 5.31
CA THR A 116 -5.51 1.06 5.65
C THR A 116 -5.50 1.93 4.39
N ILE A 117 -5.90 3.18 4.52
CA ILE A 117 -5.86 4.13 3.40
C ILE A 117 -4.42 4.34 2.90
N GLY A 118 -3.46 4.49 3.83
CA GLY A 118 -2.04 4.62 3.50
C GLY A 118 -1.48 3.37 2.82
N GLY A 119 -1.87 2.19 3.29
CA GLY A 119 -1.51 0.93 2.66
C GLY A 119 -2.14 0.76 1.27
N ASN A 120 -3.35 1.26 1.04
CA ASN A 120 -4.02 1.18 -0.26
C ASN A 120 -3.34 2.06 -1.31
N ILE A 121 -3.02 3.31 -0.97
CA ILE A 121 -2.34 4.21 -1.91
C ILE A 121 -0.86 3.84 -2.13
N GLY A 122 -0.23 3.27 -1.10
CA GLY A 122 1.16 2.81 -1.13
C GLY A 122 1.35 1.38 -1.66
N GLN A 123 0.29 0.66 -2.06
CA GLN A 123 0.40 -0.72 -2.51
C GLN A 123 1.18 -0.82 -3.84
N ASP A 124 1.90 -1.93 -4.03
CA ASP A 124 2.68 -2.14 -5.23
C ASP A 124 1.83 -2.71 -6.38
N THR A 125 2.36 -2.63 -7.60
CA THR A 125 1.68 -3.06 -8.82
C THR A 125 1.35 -4.57 -8.84
N ARG A 126 0.34 -4.94 -9.64
CA ARG A 126 -0.08 -6.33 -9.89
C ARG A 126 0.46 -6.91 -11.21
N CYS A 127 1.47 -6.28 -11.82
CA CYS A 127 2.14 -6.82 -13.01
C CYS A 127 2.65 -8.25 -12.75
N TRP A 128 2.17 -9.23 -13.52
CA TRP A 128 2.52 -10.65 -13.32
C TRP A 128 4.01 -10.91 -13.51
N TYR A 129 4.68 -10.28 -14.49
CA TYR A 129 6.14 -10.44 -14.65
C TYR A 129 6.91 -9.99 -13.40
N TYR A 130 6.49 -8.88 -12.80
CA TYR A 130 7.14 -8.36 -11.61
C TYR A 130 6.87 -9.23 -10.37
N ARG A 131 5.61 -9.68 -10.20
CA ARG A 131 5.22 -10.54 -9.08
C ARG A 131 5.78 -11.95 -9.16
N ASP A 132 5.95 -12.47 -10.36
CA ASP A 132 6.58 -13.77 -10.61
C ASP A 132 8.11 -13.72 -10.46
N GLY A 133 8.69 -12.58 -10.05
CA GLY A 133 10.11 -12.46 -9.75
C GLY A 133 11.02 -12.32 -10.97
N TRP A 134 10.50 -11.92 -12.13
CA TRP A 134 11.33 -11.66 -13.30
C TRP A 134 12.26 -10.47 -13.07
N THR A 135 13.43 -10.48 -13.70
CA THR A 135 14.38 -9.37 -13.71
C THR A 135 13.90 -8.23 -14.62
N CYS A 136 12.68 -7.73 -14.38
CA CYS A 136 12.07 -6.64 -15.11
C CYS A 136 12.59 -5.28 -14.63
N TYR A 137 12.29 -4.21 -15.36
CA TYR A 137 12.75 -2.86 -15.03
C TYR A 137 12.41 -2.43 -13.59
N ARG A 138 11.18 -2.70 -13.15
CA ARG A 138 10.73 -2.38 -11.78
C ARG A 138 11.46 -3.18 -10.71
N ALA A 139 11.95 -4.38 -11.03
CA ALA A 139 12.77 -5.21 -10.16
C ALA A 139 14.29 -4.87 -10.23
N GLY A 140 14.66 -3.73 -10.83
CA GLY A 140 16.07 -3.32 -10.99
C GLY A 140 16.74 -3.86 -12.26
N GLY A 141 16.01 -4.58 -13.11
CA GLY A 141 16.48 -4.98 -14.43
C GLY A 141 16.43 -3.83 -15.45
N ASN A 142 16.66 -4.15 -16.72
CA ASN A 142 16.66 -3.16 -17.81
C ASN A 142 15.50 -3.30 -18.81
N ILE A 143 14.68 -4.36 -18.70
CA ILE A 143 13.65 -4.73 -19.68
C ILE A 143 12.25 -4.68 -19.04
N CYS A 144 11.26 -4.13 -19.74
CA CYS A 144 9.86 -4.34 -19.39
C CYS A 144 9.27 -5.48 -20.21
N TYR A 145 9.05 -6.63 -19.57
CA TYR A 145 8.48 -7.81 -20.21
C TYR A 145 6.99 -7.66 -20.55
N ALA A 146 6.32 -6.64 -20.00
CA ALA A 146 4.94 -6.28 -20.34
C ALA A 146 4.84 -5.24 -21.48
N SER A 147 5.96 -4.85 -22.09
CA SER A 147 5.95 -3.79 -23.10
C SER A 147 5.12 -4.19 -24.33
N PRO A 148 4.20 -3.33 -24.81
CA PRO A 148 3.51 -3.54 -26.08
C PRO A 148 4.50 -3.60 -27.27
N PRO A 149 4.10 -4.16 -28.43
CA PRO A 149 2.75 -4.65 -28.76
C PRO A 149 2.54 -6.17 -28.59
N THR A 150 3.60 -6.94 -28.30
CA THR A 150 3.54 -8.41 -28.35
C THR A 150 3.50 -9.09 -26.99
N ALA A 151 3.79 -8.37 -25.90
CA ALA A 151 3.73 -8.92 -24.56
C ALA A 151 2.29 -9.19 -24.12
N MET A 152 2.12 -10.09 -23.14
CA MET A 152 0.88 -10.14 -22.40
C MET A 152 0.81 -8.86 -21.57
N ASN A 153 -0.13 -7.97 -21.89
CA ASN A 153 -0.19 -6.65 -21.26
C ASN A 153 -1.61 -6.09 -21.12
N ARG A 154 -2.64 -6.94 -21.14
CA ARG A 154 -4.06 -6.52 -21.08
C ARG A 154 -4.37 -5.55 -19.92
N GLU A 155 -3.80 -5.80 -18.74
CA GLU A 155 -4.03 -5.00 -17.52
C GLU A 155 -2.97 -3.90 -17.28
N HIS A 156 -2.17 -3.56 -18.30
CA HIS A 156 -1.09 -2.57 -18.19
C HIS A 156 -1.52 -1.21 -18.77
N CYS A 157 -0.71 -0.18 -18.52
CA CYS A 157 -1.09 1.19 -18.89
C CYS A 157 -1.22 1.37 -20.41
N ILE A 158 -2.25 2.09 -20.83
CA ILE A 158 -2.45 2.51 -22.23
C ILE A 158 -2.02 3.96 -22.49
N LEU A 159 -1.89 4.76 -21.42
CA LEU A 159 -1.45 6.16 -21.46
C LEU A 159 -0.30 6.36 -20.48
N GLY A 160 0.58 7.33 -20.77
CA GLY A 160 1.72 7.66 -19.90
C GLY A 160 2.78 6.55 -19.82
N ALA A 161 2.75 5.59 -20.74
CA ALA A 161 3.73 4.52 -20.81
C ALA A 161 5.14 5.08 -21.08
N SER A 162 6.13 4.57 -20.35
CA SER A 162 7.55 4.83 -20.60
C SER A 162 8.30 3.50 -20.48
N ARG A 163 9.39 3.47 -19.71
CA ARG A 163 10.24 2.28 -19.55
C ARG A 163 9.58 1.12 -18.80
N CYS A 164 8.56 1.40 -17.98
CA CYS A 164 7.70 0.40 -17.34
C CYS A 164 6.25 0.75 -17.64
N VAL A 165 5.43 -0.26 -17.93
CA VAL A 165 4.00 -0.08 -18.23
C VAL A 165 3.07 -0.58 -17.11
N ALA A 166 3.62 -0.83 -15.94
CA ALA A 166 2.85 -1.27 -14.78
C ALA A 166 1.95 -0.14 -14.24
N VAL A 167 0.75 -0.49 -13.79
CA VAL A 167 -0.23 0.46 -13.21
C VAL A 167 -0.22 0.44 -11.69
N ASN A 168 -0.63 1.56 -11.07
CA ASN A 168 -1.03 1.58 -9.66
C ASN A 168 -2.45 0.95 -9.57
N PRO A 169 -2.65 -0.10 -8.76
CA PRO A 169 -3.93 -0.80 -8.67
C PRO A 169 -4.88 -0.21 -7.60
N SER A 170 -4.53 0.90 -6.95
CA SER A 170 -5.37 1.54 -5.93
C SER A 170 -6.63 2.15 -6.54
N ASP A 171 -7.78 1.79 -5.99
CA ASP A 171 -9.06 2.43 -6.30
C ASP A 171 -9.16 3.85 -5.72
N THR A 172 -8.56 4.10 -4.54
CA THR A 172 -8.68 5.40 -3.85
C THR A 172 -7.70 6.43 -4.39
N ALA A 173 -6.51 6.03 -4.83
CA ALA A 173 -5.49 6.95 -5.35
C ALA A 173 -5.99 7.87 -6.48
N PRO A 174 -6.66 7.39 -7.56
CA PRO A 174 -7.15 8.29 -8.60
C PRO A 174 -8.21 9.27 -8.09
N VAL A 175 -9.03 8.87 -7.11
CA VAL A 175 -10.02 9.78 -6.50
C VAL A 175 -9.34 10.83 -5.64
N LEU A 176 -8.34 10.46 -4.85
CA LEU A 176 -7.55 11.41 -4.06
C LEU A 176 -6.84 12.43 -4.95
N VAL A 177 -6.29 11.99 -6.08
CA VAL A 177 -5.70 12.89 -7.10
C VAL A 177 -6.75 13.85 -7.64
N ALA A 178 -7.95 13.35 -8.00
CA ALA A 178 -9.03 14.18 -8.54
C ALA A 178 -9.61 15.16 -7.51
N LEU A 179 -9.49 14.84 -6.22
CA LEU A 179 -9.88 15.71 -5.10
C LEU A 179 -8.75 16.64 -4.66
N GLU A 180 -7.61 16.64 -5.35
CA GLU A 180 -6.43 17.46 -5.02
C GLU A 180 -5.92 17.23 -3.59
N ALA A 181 -6.01 15.98 -3.11
CA ALA A 181 -5.56 15.62 -1.77
C ALA A 181 -4.06 15.83 -1.60
N GLU A 182 -3.67 16.34 -0.42
CA GLU A 182 -2.28 16.54 -0.03
C GLU A 182 -1.83 15.47 0.97
N MET A 183 -0.55 15.09 0.88
CA MET A 183 0.08 14.20 1.87
C MET A 183 0.72 15.09 2.94
N VAL A 184 0.31 14.89 4.19
CA VAL A 184 0.78 15.64 5.37
C VAL A 184 1.67 14.79 6.27
#